data_AF-A0A938A0E3-F1
#
_entry.id   AF-A0A938A0E3-F1
#
_cell.length_a   1.000
_cell.length_b   1.000
_cell.length_c   1.000
_cell.angle_alpha   90.00
_cell.angle_beta   90.00
_cell.angle_gamma   90.00
#
_symmetry.space_group_name_H-M   'P 1'
#
loop_
_entity.id
_entity.type
_entity.pdbx_description
1 polymer ?
#
loop_
_entity_poly.entity_id
_entity_poly.type
_entity_poly.pdbx_seq_one_letter_code
_entity_poly.pdbx_strand_id
1 'polypeptide(L)'
;MYEIDYPHSDAQWPDAPEKLWPSLQVLTDQQIDKITHLNAMRVLKFPLFDMIPKEQVTVGALRKKAEAAGVDTTPISSGGVALLAAGEKPRPVTSGDVMMQFGRQAAAPQAEPA
;
A
#
# COMPACT_ATOMS: atom_id res chain seq x y z
N MET A 1 -12.97 -3.99 6.17
CA MET A 1 -11.89 -3.24 6.83
C MET A 1 -11.06 -2.67 5.70
N TYR A 2 -10.75 -1.38 5.74
CA TYR A 2 -9.89 -0.76 4.74
C TYR A 2 -8.43 -1.11 4.99
N GLU A 3 -7.69 -1.32 3.92
CA GLU A 3 -6.26 -1.59 3.90
C GLU A 3 -5.68 -1.03 2.58
N ILE A 4 -4.36 -0.90 2.48
CA ILE A 4 -3.67 -0.34 1.31
C ILE A 4 -2.50 -1.19 0.82
N ASP A 5 -2.28 -2.35 1.45
CA ASP A 5 -1.26 -3.31 1.10
C ASP A 5 0.17 -2.76 0.97
N TYR A 6 0.52 -1.77 1.79
CA TYR A 6 1.88 -1.21 1.79
C TYR A 6 2.92 -2.28 2.19
N PRO A 7 4.06 -2.43 1.47
CA PRO A 7 4.60 -1.53 0.43
C PRO A 7 4.41 -2.03 -1.01
N HIS A 8 3.35 -2.79 -1.32
CA HIS A 8 3.13 -3.27 -2.69
C HIS A 8 3.01 -2.13 -3.71
N SER A 9 3.33 -2.44 -4.97
CA SER A 9 3.43 -1.43 -6.04
C SER A 9 2.11 -0.74 -6.38
N ASP A 10 0.99 -1.37 -6.04
CA ASP A 10 -0.37 -0.86 -6.20
C ASP A 10 -0.90 -0.17 -4.93
N ALA A 11 -0.10 -0.11 -3.85
CA ALA A 11 -0.45 0.63 -2.65
C ALA A 11 -0.65 2.11 -2.96
N GLN A 12 -1.69 2.70 -2.36
CA GLN A 12 -2.01 4.12 -2.53
C GLN A 12 -1.12 5.06 -1.70
N TRP A 13 -0.05 4.55 -1.09
CA TRP A 13 0.87 5.33 -0.26
C TRP A 13 1.62 6.41 -1.08
N PRO A 14 1.84 7.63 -0.53
CA PRO A 14 1.44 8.13 0.79
C PRO A 14 0.05 8.82 0.81
N ASP A 15 -0.64 8.84 -0.32
CA ASP A 15 -1.88 9.62 -0.53
C ASP A 15 -3.17 8.83 -0.27
N ALA A 16 -3.06 7.67 0.38
CA ALA A 16 -4.18 6.76 0.63
C ALA A 16 -5.42 7.44 1.23
N PRO A 17 -5.31 8.33 2.25
CA PRO A 17 -6.49 9.03 2.78
C PRO A 17 -7.18 9.88 1.72
N GLU A 18 -6.43 10.62 0.90
CA GLU A 18 -6.95 11.46 -0.18
C GLU A 18 -7.58 10.63 -1.31
N LYS A 19 -7.04 9.44 -1.60
CA LYS A 19 -7.64 8.53 -2.59
C LYS A 19 -8.92 7.88 -2.08
N LEU A 20 -9.00 7.56 -0.79
CA LEU A 20 -10.17 6.94 -0.18
C LEU A 20 -11.32 7.95 0.05
N TRP A 21 -11.00 9.18 0.44
CA TRP A 21 -11.97 10.16 0.92
C TRP A 21 -13.17 10.42 -0.02
N PRO A 22 -13.00 10.53 -1.35
CA PRO A 22 -14.13 10.71 -2.26
C PRO A 22 -15.16 9.58 -2.19
N SER A 23 -14.70 8.33 -2.06
CA SER A 23 -15.58 7.16 -1.97
C SER A 23 -16.36 7.08 -0.66
N LEU A 24 -15.89 7.77 0.38
CA LEU A 24 -16.52 7.80 1.69
C LEU A 24 -17.61 8.86 1.83
N GLN A 25 -17.67 9.87 0.94
CA GLN A 25 -18.57 11.03 1.06
C GLN A 25 -20.06 10.69 1.08
N VAL A 26 -20.43 9.51 0.58
CA VAL A 26 -21.82 9.03 0.53
C VAL A 26 -22.25 8.28 1.79
N LEU A 27 -21.33 8.08 2.74
CA LEU A 27 -21.53 7.26 3.93
C LEU A 27 -21.72 8.13 5.18
N THR A 28 -22.36 7.55 6.20
CA THR A 28 -22.43 8.18 7.52
C THR A 28 -21.10 8.07 8.26
N ASP A 29 -20.87 8.97 9.21
CA ASP A 29 -19.68 8.94 10.08
C ASP A 29 -19.47 7.56 10.72
N GLN A 30 -20.55 6.93 11.19
CA GLN A 30 -20.48 5.59 11.79
C GLN A 30 -20.04 4.52 10.78
N GLN A 31 -20.46 4.61 9.52
CA GLN A 31 -20.02 3.70 8.48
C GLN A 31 -18.54 3.92 8.15
N ILE A 32 -18.11 5.18 8.04
CA ILE A 32 -16.72 5.56 7.84
C ILE A 32 -15.83 5.01 8.97
N ASP A 33 -16.22 5.22 10.22
CA ASP A 33 -15.50 4.72 11.38
C ASP A 33 -15.37 3.20 11.37
N LYS A 34 -16.46 2.49 11.02
CA LYS A 34 -16.46 1.02 10.86
C LYS A 34 -15.55 0.55 9.74
N ILE A 35 -15.52 1.22 8.60
CA ILE A 35 -14.69 0.82 7.45
C ILE A 35 -13.21 1.06 7.75
N THR A 36 -12.89 2.23 8.30
CA THR A 36 -11.52 2.73 8.44
C THR A 36 -10.79 2.16 9.65
N HIS A 37 -11.45 1.97 10.81
CA HIS A 37 -10.73 1.53 12.02
C HIS A 37 -11.53 0.69 13.02
N LEU A 38 -12.82 0.95 13.28
CA LEU A 38 -13.55 0.24 14.35
C LEU A 38 -13.71 -1.26 14.10
N ASN A 39 -13.94 -1.68 12.84
CA ASN A 39 -13.96 -3.11 12.54
C ASN A 39 -12.56 -3.73 12.68
N ALA A 40 -11.50 -3.00 12.34
CA ALA A 40 -10.12 -3.46 12.51
C ALA A 40 -9.81 -3.70 13.98
N MET A 41 -10.05 -2.70 14.82
CA MET A 41 -9.83 -2.76 16.27
C MET A 41 -10.58 -3.94 16.89
N ARG A 42 -11.85 -4.15 16.49
CA ARG A 42 -12.67 -5.25 16.99
C ARG A 42 -12.18 -6.62 16.54
N VAL A 43 -11.95 -6.82 15.24
CA VAL A 43 -11.61 -8.13 14.66
C VAL A 43 -10.19 -8.54 15.02
N LEU A 44 -9.24 -7.60 14.99
CA LEU A 44 -7.83 -7.84 15.30
C LEU A 44 -7.55 -7.74 16.81
N LYS A 45 -8.56 -7.46 17.64
CA LYS A 45 -8.43 -7.24 19.10
C LYS A 45 -7.35 -6.22 19.43
N PHE A 46 -7.32 -5.13 18.66
CA PHE A 46 -6.31 -4.09 18.76
C PHE A 46 -6.95 -2.80 19.29
N PRO A 47 -6.83 -2.51 20.61
CA PRO A 47 -7.45 -1.33 21.22
C PRO A 47 -6.61 -0.07 20.95
N LEU A 48 -6.62 0.41 19.70
CA LEU A 48 -5.81 1.53 19.22
C LEU A 48 -5.86 2.75 20.16
N PHE A 49 -7.06 3.14 20.60
CA PHE A 49 -7.26 4.36 21.40
C PHE A 49 -6.83 4.24 22.87
N ASP A 50 -6.57 3.02 23.37
CA ASP A 50 -5.98 2.82 24.70
C ASP A 50 -4.47 3.12 24.67
N MET A 51 -3.86 3.01 23.49
CA MET A 51 -2.42 3.22 23.29
C MET A 51 -2.11 4.64 22.81
N ILE A 52 -2.95 5.21 21.93
CA ILE A 52 -2.73 6.52 21.33
C ILE A 52 -4.07 7.29 21.28
N PRO A 53 -4.15 8.51 21.84
CA PRO A 53 -5.36 9.32 21.77
C PRO A 53 -5.84 9.54 20.33
N LYS A 54 -7.17 9.58 20.12
CA LYS A 54 -7.78 9.69 18.78
C LYS A 54 -7.24 10.90 17.99
N GLU A 55 -7.01 12.01 18.67
CA GLU A 55 -6.54 13.26 18.09
C GLU A 55 -5.12 13.13 17.52
N GLN A 56 -4.32 12.22 18.07
CA GLN A 56 -2.94 11.95 17.63
C GLN A 56 -2.84 10.97 16.47
N VAL A 57 -3.93 10.28 16.11
CA VAL A 57 -3.99 9.32 14.99
C VAL A 57 -4.81 9.84 13.80
N THR A 58 -5.01 11.16 13.73
CA THR A 58 -5.52 11.82 12.52
C THR A 58 -4.44 11.88 11.44
N VAL A 59 -4.84 11.98 10.17
CA VAL A 59 -3.90 12.13 9.03
C VAL A 59 -2.94 13.30 9.27
N GLY A 60 -3.46 14.44 9.70
CA GLY A 60 -2.66 15.63 9.99
C GLY A 60 -1.69 15.45 11.16
N ALA A 61 -2.12 14.79 12.25
CA ALA A 61 -1.24 14.52 13.38
C ALA A 61 -0.11 13.55 13.02
N LEU A 62 -0.43 12.47 12.30
CA LEU A 62 0.56 11.48 11.86
C LEU A 62 1.57 12.06 10.87
N ARG A 63 1.13 12.92 9.93
CA ARG A 63 2.04 13.63 9.01
C ARG A 63 2.99 14.58 9.74
N LYS A 64 2.49 15.37 10.69
CA LYS A 64 3.35 16.22 11.54
C LYS A 64 4.36 15.40 12.34
N LYS A 65 3.94 14.24 12.87
CA LYS A 65 4.83 13.32 13.58
C LYS A 65 5.91 12.75 12.66
N ALA A 66 5.55 12.38 11.43
CA ALA A 66 6.49 11.89 10.42
C ALA A 66 7.52 12.96 10.05
N GLU A 67 7.07 14.18 9.78
CA GLU A 67 7.95 15.33 9.49
C GLU A 67 8.92 15.62 10.65
N ALA A 68 8.41 15.69 11.88
CA ALA A 68 9.23 15.92 13.07
C ALA A 68 10.27 14.81 13.31
N ALA A 69 9.97 13.59 12.86
CA ALA A 69 10.87 12.44 12.94
C ALA A 69 11.81 12.32 11.73
N GLY A 70 11.72 13.21 10.73
CA GLY A 70 12.53 13.14 9.52
C GLY A 70 12.20 11.92 8.62
N VAL A 71 10.97 11.43 8.66
CA VAL A 71 10.52 10.31 7.82
C VAL A 71 10.34 10.78 6.37
N ASP A 72 11.08 10.18 5.45
CA ASP A 72 10.87 10.39 4.02
C ASP A 72 9.66 9.59 3.54
N THR A 73 8.67 10.29 2.99
CA THR A 73 7.43 9.70 2.45
C THR A 73 7.41 9.67 0.93
N THR A 74 8.51 10.02 0.27
CA THR A 74 8.62 10.01 -1.20
C THR A 74 8.39 8.61 -1.75
N PRO A 75 7.49 8.42 -2.74
CA PRO A 75 7.35 7.14 -3.41
C PRO A 75 8.68 6.69 -4.03
N ILE A 76 9.06 5.45 -3.75
CA ILE A 76 10.22 4.81 -4.38
C ILE A 76 9.75 3.67 -5.28
N SER A 77 10.44 3.49 -6.41
CA SER A 77 10.31 2.28 -7.20
C SER A 77 11.45 1.34 -6.80
N SER A 78 11.12 0.26 -6.08
CA SER A 78 12.09 -0.78 -5.71
C SER A 78 12.48 -1.70 -6.89
N GLY A 79 12.04 -1.34 -8.11
CA GLY A 79 12.15 -2.19 -9.28
C GLY A 79 11.21 -3.40 -9.23
N GLY A 80 11.31 -4.22 -10.25
CA GLY A 80 10.56 -5.46 -10.44
C GLY A 80 11.10 -6.16 -11.66
N VAL A 81 10.68 -7.41 -11.90
CA VAL A 81 11.11 -8.12 -13.11
C VAL A 81 10.43 -7.49 -14.32
N ALA A 82 11.23 -7.06 -15.30
CA ALA A 82 10.71 -6.59 -16.57
C ALA A 82 9.93 -7.72 -17.25
N LEU A 83 8.64 -7.48 -17.50
CA LEU A 83 7.77 -8.47 -18.15
C LEU A 83 8.10 -8.60 -19.65
N LEU A 84 8.43 -7.47 -20.28
CA LEU A 84 8.91 -7.43 -21.67
C LEU A 84 10.38 -7.83 -21.77
N ALA A 85 10.77 -8.36 -22.93
CA ALA A 85 12.16 -8.73 -23.16
C ALA A 85 13.05 -7.47 -23.26
N ALA A 86 14.34 -7.61 -22.92
CA ALA A 86 15.29 -6.51 -23.05
C ALA A 86 15.36 -6.00 -24.50
N GLY A 87 15.23 -4.68 -24.68
CA GLY A 87 15.23 -4.03 -26.00
C GLY A 87 13.87 -4.02 -26.71
N GLU A 88 12.84 -4.64 -26.13
CA GLU A 88 11.47 -4.54 -26.65
C GLU A 88 10.91 -3.12 -26.44
N LYS A 89 10.19 -2.60 -27.44
CA LYS A 89 9.53 -1.30 -27.31
C LYS A 89 8.45 -1.37 -26.22
N PRO A 90 8.34 -0.36 -25.34
CA PRO A 90 7.27 -0.31 -24.35
C PRO A 90 5.89 -0.48 -25.02
N ARG A 91 5.14 -1.48 -24.58
CA ARG A 91 3.77 -1.77 -25.01
C ARG A 91 2.95 -2.28 -23.83
N PRO A 92 1.61 -2.26 -23.91
CA PRO A 92 0.77 -2.91 -22.91
C PRO A 92 1.22 -4.36 -22.67
N VAL A 93 1.39 -4.69 -21.40
CA VAL A 93 1.69 -6.04 -20.94
C VAL A 93 0.45 -6.91 -21.10
N THR A 94 0.64 -8.12 -21.61
CA THR A 94 -0.41 -9.13 -21.76
C THR A 94 -0.24 -10.23 -20.72
N SER A 95 -1.28 -11.04 -20.50
CA SER A 95 -1.18 -12.25 -19.69
C SER A 95 -0.12 -13.23 -20.21
N GLY A 96 0.12 -13.25 -21.53
CA GLY A 96 1.19 -14.03 -22.15
C GLY A 96 2.58 -13.60 -21.69
N ASP A 97 2.82 -12.29 -21.56
CA ASP A 97 4.11 -11.75 -21.08
C ASP A 97 4.37 -12.16 -19.63
N VAL A 98 3.33 -12.17 -18.80
CA VAL A 98 3.39 -12.62 -17.40
C VAL A 98 3.74 -14.11 -17.31
N MET A 99 3.06 -14.96 -18.10
CA MET A 99 3.34 -16.41 -18.12
C MET A 99 4.76 -16.71 -18.61
N MET A 100 5.22 -16.00 -19.65
CA MET A 100 6.58 -16.12 -20.16
C MET A 100 7.61 -15.69 -19.10
N GLN A 101 7.32 -14.63 -18.35
CA GLN A 101 8.17 -14.19 -17.25
C GLN A 101 8.26 -15.24 -16.13
N PHE A 102 7.16 -15.86 -15.71
CA PHE A 102 7.19 -16.95 -14.73
C PHE A 102 8.03 -18.13 -15.22
N GLY A 103 7.90 -18.51 -16.50
CA GLY A 103 8.74 -19.54 -17.11
C GLY A 103 10.23 -19.18 -17.08
N ARG A 104 10.60 -17.93 -17.37
CA ARG A 104 11.99 -17.45 -17.30
C ARG A 104 12.55 -17.46 -15.88
N GLN A 105 11.74 -17.09 -14.87
CA GLN A 105 12.14 -17.16 -13.46
C GLN A 105 12.36 -18.59 -12.99
N ALA A 106 11.47 -19.52 -13.35
CA ALA A 106 11.59 -20.93 -12.98
C ALA A 106 12.83 -21.59 -13.60
N ALA A 107 13.25 -21.13 -14.78
CA ALA A 107 14.43 -21.62 -15.47
C ALA A 107 15.74 -20.92 -15.03
N ALA A 108 15.66 -19.83 -14.25
CA ALA A 108 16.84 -19.14 -13.75
C ALA A 108 17.50 -19.96 -12.62
N PRO A 109 18.83 -20.12 -12.61
CA PRO A 109 19.52 -20.75 -11.49
C PRO A 109 19.22 -19.93 -10.21
N GLN A 110 18.89 -20.61 -9.11
CA GLN A 110 18.70 -19.94 -7.83
C GLN A 110 20.00 -19.24 -7.45
N ALA A 111 19.97 -17.92 -7.34
CA ALA A 111 21.11 -17.17 -6.82
C ALA A 111 21.31 -17.58 -5.35
N GLU A 112 22.48 -18.13 -5.03
CA GLU A 112 22.86 -18.38 -3.63
C GLU A 112 22.90 -17.03 -2.88
N PRO A 113 22.39 -16.99 -1.63
CA PRO A 113 22.45 -15.78 -0.83
C PRO A 113 23.92 -15.44 -0.50
N ALA A 114 24.25 -14.15 -0.60
CA ALA A 114 25.56 -13.59 -0.23
C ALA A 114 25.76 -13.53 1.29
#